data_AF-A0A0B6F5M6-F1
#
_entry.id   AF-A0A0B6F5M6-F1
#
_cell.length_a   1.000
_cell.length_b   1.000
_cell.length_c   1.000
_cell.angle_alpha   90.00
_cell.angle_beta   90.00
_cell.angle_gamma   90.00
#
_symmetry.space_group_name_H-M   'P 1'
#
loop_
_entity.id
_entity.type
_entity.pdbx_description
1 polymer ?
#
loop_
_entity_poly.entity_id
_entity_poly.type
_entity_poly.pdbx_seq_one_letter_code
_entity_poly.pdbx_strand_id
1 'polypeptide(L)'
;MISSSNNLADIKVVGVGGGGVNAVNRMIEEGLKGVQFVAINTDSQALIFSDADTKLDIGREATRGLGAGANPEVGKTSAEDHKTEIEDALQGSDMVFVTAGEGGGTGTGAAPVVASIAKKMGALTVGVVTRPFKFEGARRTRQAMAGIEELREVCDTLIVIPNDRLMQLGGEELSIVEAFRAADEVLHNGVQGITNLITIPGMINVDFADVRSVMSDAGSALMGIGFARGDNRALNAAEQAINSPLLESTMEGAKGVLLSIAGGSDLGLHEVNAAASMVEERADEDANIIFGTIIDDNLGDEVRVTIIATGFDAQANMTTQPAHTGHGQQATPAARPGSLFENRGEAQQETPAASRAEAPREEYTRSEPQRAEAPRAERIEREEYAPRHSYEREQPSEPAPSSGLFTSSDRFRREEREGRDDYRLSRPDERRSRGFDDDGDDDLDVPSFMR
;
A
#
# COMPACT_ATOMS: atom_id res chain seq x y z
N MET A 1 -2.71 9.65 42.38
CA MET A 1 -3.57 8.79 41.55
C MET A 1 -3.05 8.91 40.13
N ILE A 2 -2.46 7.84 39.59
CA ILE A 2 -2.28 7.71 38.14
C ILE A 2 -3.61 7.16 37.65
N SER A 3 -4.31 7.84 36.74
CA SER A 3 -5.54 7.29 36.18
C SER A 3 -5.21 6.05 35.37
N SER A 4 -6.02 5.00 35.48
CA SER A 4 -5.82 3.71 34.81
C SER A 4 -6.14 3.74 33.30
N SER A 5 -5.77 4.84 32.64
CA SER A 5 -5.74 5.02 31.19
C SER A 5 -4.27 4.88 30.76
N ASN A 6 -3.86 3.65 30.49
CA ASN A 6 -2.57 3.40 29.85
C ASN A 6 -2.72 3.87 28.39
N ASN A 7 -2.32 5.12 28.12
CA ASN A 7 -2.54 5.81 26.85
C ASN A 7 -1.66 5.22 25.72
N LEU A 8 -1.96 3.99 25.32
CA LEU A 8 -1.59 3.46 24.02
C LEU A 8 -2.38 4.25 22.96
N ALA A 9 -1.70 4.73 21.93
CA ALA A 9 -2.33 5.46 20.84
C ALA A 9 -3.34 4.57 20.09
N ASP A 10 -4.51 5.10 19.74
CA ASP A 10 -5.47 4.40 18.88
C ASP A 10 -5.00 4.50 17.41
N ILE A 11 -4.46 3.39 16.90
CA ILE A 11 -3.91 3.29 15.54
C ILE A 11 -4.87 2.48 14.68
N LYS A 12 -5.29 3.06 13.55
CA LYS A 12 -6.14 2.35 12.56
C LYS A 12 -5.43 2.19 11.23
N VAL A 13 -5.60 1.03 10.60
CA VAL A 13 -5.04 0.71 9.29
C VAL A 13 -6.17 0.49 8.29
N VAL A 14 -6.23 1.36 7.29
CA VAL A 14 -7.36 1.50 6.36
C VAL A 14 -6.94 1.06 4.96
N GLY A 15 -7.38 -0.13 4.56
CA GLY A 15 -7.14 -0.71 3.24
C GLY A 15 -8.18 -0.22 2.24
N VAL A 16 -7.78 0.60 1.28
CA VAL A 16 -8.67 1.21 0.29
C VAL A 16 -8.54 0.56 -1.10
N GLY A 17 -9.64 0.01 -1.60
CA GLY A 17 -9.68 -0.73 -2.86
C GLY A 17 -8.98 -2.09 -2.78
N GLY A 18 -8.99 -2.85 -3.89
CA GLY A 18 -8.47 -4.23 -3.91
C GLY A 18 -7.04 -4.40 -3.39
N GLY A 19 -6.10 -3.54 -3.80
CA GLY A 19 -4.71 -3.60 -3.32
C GLY A 19 -4.57 -3.27 -1.83
N GLY A 20 -5.29 -2.25 -1.34
CA GLY A 20 -5.27 -1.91 0.08
C GLY A 20 -5.90 -2.98 0.97
N VAL A 21 -7.00 -3.60 0.51
CA VAL A 21 -7.67 -4.71 1.22
C VAL A 21 -6.80 -5.97 1.22
N ASN A 22 -6.10 -6.29 0.13
CA ASN A 22 -5.12 -7.39 0.10
C ASN A 22 -3.99 -7.16 1.12
N ALA A 23 -3.41 -5.95 1.14
CA ALA A 23 -2.37 -5.59 2.10
C ALA A 23 -2.87 -5.69 3.55
N VAL A 24 -4.09 -5.22 3.85
CA VAL A 24 -4.72 -5.38 5.17
C VAL A 24 -4.90 -6.85 5.55
N ASN A 25 -5.43 -7.67 4.65
CA ASN A 25 -5.55 -9.12 4.90
C ASN A 25 -4.17 -9.73 5.19
N ARG A 26 -3.12 -9.32 4.46
CA ARG A 26 -1.75 -9.79 4.69
C ARG A 26 -1.19 -9.36 6.04
N MET A 27 -1.46 -8.13 6.48
CA MET A 27 -1.08 -7.63 7.81
C MET A 27 -1.77 -8.44 8.94
N ILE A 28 -3.01 -8.88 8.71
CA ILE A 28 -3.76 -9.75 9.63
C ILE A 28 -3.18 -11.17 9.63
N GLU A 29 -2.88 -11.75 8.47
CA GLU A 29 -2.22 -13.07 8.34
C GLU A 29 -0.85 -13.11 9.04
N GLU A 30 -0.06 -12.05 8.91
CA GLU A 30 1.25 -11.92 9.58
C GLU A 30 1.12 -11.53 11.06
N GLY A 31 -0.09 -11.27 11.53
CA GLY A 31 -0.40 -11.08 12.96
C GLY A 31 0.08 -9.74 13.52
N LEU A 32 0.04 -8.65 12.72
CA LEU A 32 0.29 -7.29 13.18
C LEU A 32 -0.67 -6.91 14.32
N LYS A 33 -0.14 -6.38 15.42
CA LYS A 33 -0.87 -6.14 16.68
C LYS A 33 -0.92 -4.66 17.04
N GLY A 34 -1.89 -4.30 17.88
CA GLY A 34 -2.05 -2.94 18.39
C GLY A 34 -2.65 -1.96 17.39
N VAL A 35 -3.33 -2.48 16.36
CA VAL A 35 -4.04 -1.68 15.35
C VAL A 35 -5.46 -2.22 15.14
N GLN A 36 -6.39 -1.35 14.76
CA GLN A 36 -7.71 -1.74 14.24
C GLN A 36 -7.69 -1.74 12.70
N PHE A 37 -8.21 -2.80 12.06
CA PHE A 37 -8.27 -2.90 10.61
C PHE A 37 -9.60 -2.44 10.03
N VAL A 38 -9.54 -1.61 9.00
CA VAL A 38 -10.70 -1.12 8.25
C VAL A 38 -10.51 -1.42 6.76
N ALA A 39 -11.42 -2.16 6.15
CA ALA A 39 -11.42 -2.45 4.71
C ALA A 39 -12.49 -1.60 4.01
N ILE A 40 -12.11 -0.81 3.02
CA ILE A 40 -13.00 0.08 2.25
C ILE A 40 -12.91 -0.28 0.77
N ASN A 41 -14.03 -0.66 0.14
CA ASN A 41 -14.04 -0.96 -1.28
C ASN A 41 -15.40 -0.67 -1.94
N THR A 42 -15.40 -0.50 -3.27
CA THR A 42 -16.62 -0.46 -4.11
C THR A 42 -16.97 -1.84 -4.70
N ASP A 43 -16.10 -2.83 -4.48
CA ASP A 43 -16.31 -4.23 -4.81
C ASP A 43 -16.73 -5.01 -3.56
N SER A 44 -18.03 -5.26 -3.48
CA SER A 44 -18.67 -6.01 -2.40
C SER A 44 -18.18 -7.46 -2.30
N GLN A 45 -17.71 -8.07 -3.39
CA GLN A 45 -17.19 -9.45 -3.38
C GLN A 45 -15.83 -9.51 -2.68
N ALA A 46 -14.95 -8.56 -2.98
CA ALA A 46 -13.64 -8.45 -2.32
C ALA A 46 -13.76 -8.24 -0.80
N LEU A 47 -14.73 -7.45 -0.34
CA LEU A 47 -14.93 -7.17 1.09
C LEU A 47 -15.43 -8.39 1.89
N ILE A 48 -16.20 -9.28 1.27
CA ILE A 48 -16.68 -10.51 1.93
C ILE A 48 -15.49 -11.37 2.40
N PHE A 49 -14.41 -11.43 1.60
CA PHE A 49 -13.19 -12.19 1.88
C PHE A 49 -12.13 -11.40 2.65
N SER A 50 -12.42 -10.19 3.14
CA SER A 50 -11.50 -9.49 4.04
C SER A 50 -11.64 -10.00 5.47
N ASP A 51 -10.55 -10.05 6.22
CA ASP A 51 -10.59 -10.40 7.66
C ASP A 51 -10.59 -9.17 8.59
N ALA A 52 -10.67 -7.95 8.01
CA ALA A 52 -10.68 -6.69 8.76
C ALA A 52 -11.86 -6.56 9.73
N ASP A 53 -11.62 -5.91 10.87
CA ASP A 53 -12.61 -5.67 11.94
C ASP A 53 -13.82 -4.87 11.44
N THR A 54 -13.58 -3.86 10.60
CA THR A 54 -14.59 -3.00 10.01
C THR A 54 -14.54 -3.08 8.49
N LYS A 55 -15.70 -3.17 7.83
CA LYS A 55 -15.83 -3.34 6.38
C LYS A 55 -16.86 -2.35 5.83
N LEU A 56 -16.43 -1.47 4.93
CA LEU A 56 -17.28 -0.44 4.30
C LEU A 56 -17.41 -0.69 2.79
N ASP A 57 -18.63 -1.05 2.35
CA ASP A 57 -19.03 -1.20 0.94
C ASP A 57 -19.50 0.15 0.40
N ILE A 58 -18.57 0.95 -0.11
CA ILE A 58 -18.85 2.32 -0.57
C ILE A 58 -19.37 2.34 -2.01
N GLY A 59 -20.25 3.30 -2.32
CA GLY A 59 -20.72 3.53 -3.68
C GLY A 59 -21.61 2.42 -4.24
N ARG A 60 -22.24 1.62 -3.38
CA ARG A 60 -23.09 0.49 -3.76
C ARG A 60 -24.22 0.89 -4.73
N GLU A 61 -24.77 2.09 -4.60
CA GLU A 61 -25.79 2.62 -5.52
C GLU A 61 -25.23 2.91 -6.92
N ALA A 62 -24.01 3.46 -7.00
CA ALA A 62 -23.35 3.83 -8.25
C ALA A 62 -22.76 2.62 -8.99
N THR A 63 -22.11 1.70 -8.27
CA THR A 63 -21.38 0.55 -8.85
C THR A 63 -22.19 -0.75 -8.86
N ARG A 64 -23.29 -0.83 -8.10
CA ARG A 64 -24.02 -2.07 -7.78
C ARG A 64 -23.15 -3.12 -7.09
N GLY A 65 -22.09 -2.70 -6.40
CA GLY A 65 -21.12 -3.57 -5.73
C GLY A 65 -20.15 -4.28 -6.67
N LEU A 66 -20.00 -3.80 -7.92
CA LEU A 66 -19.14 -4.38 -8.98
C LEU A 66 -17.80 -3.63 -9.16
N GLY A 67 -17.45 -2.72 -8.26
CA GLY A 67 -16.23 -1.94 -8.31
C GLY A 67 -16.26 -0.72 -9.24
N ALA A 68 -15.27 0.16 -9.09
CA ALA A 68 -15.16 1.44 -9.81
C ALA A 68 -14.65 1.36 -11.27
N GLY A 69 -14.50 0.15 -11.86
CA GLY A 69 -14.16 0.00 -13.29
C GLY A 69 -12.86 0.66 -13.77
N ALA A 70 -11.85 0.78 -12.90
CA ALA A 70 -10.62 1.55 -13.13
C ALA A 70 -10.84 3.04 -13.49
N ASN A 71 -11.90 3.64 -12.95
CA ASN A 71 -12.17 5.07 -12.99
C ASN A 71 -12.03 5.71 -11.59
N PRO A 72 -11.00 6.53 -11.32
CA PRO A 72 -10.80 7.21 -10.05
C PRO A 72 -11.99 8.06 -9.61
N GLU A 73 -12.63 8.79 -10.53
CA GLU A 73 -13.79 9.64 -10.21
C GLU A 73 -14.93 8.85 -9.56
N VAL A 74 -15.18 7.61 -10.01
CA VAL A 74 -16.20 6.74 -9.41
C VAL A 74 -15.80 6.33 -8.00
N GLY A 75 -14.51 6.05 -7.75
CA GLY A 75 -14.00 5.78 -6.40
C GLY A 75 -14.14 7.00 -5.47
N LYS A 76 -13.83 8.18 -5.99
CA LYS A 76 -13.89 9.47 -5.28
C LYS A 76 -15.32 9.81 -4.85
N THR A 77 -16.25 9.89 -5.81
CA THR A 77 -17.67 10.15 -5.49
C THR A 77 -18.26 9.08 -4.58
N SER A 78 -17.90 7.80 -4.75
CA SER A 78 -18.34 6.73 -3.85
C SER A 78 -17.92 6.96 -2.39
N ALA A 79 -16.70 7.47 -2.15
CA ALA A 79 -16.22 7.80 -0.82
C ALA A 79 -16.81 9.11 -0.27
N GLU A 80 -17.05 10.11 -1.13
CA GLU A 80 -17.72 11.36 -0.76
C GLU A 80 -19.17 11.13 -0.32
N ASP A 81 -19.91 10.27 -1.03
CA ASP A 81 -21.29 9.89 -0.70
C ASP A 81 -21.40 9.13 0.63
N HIS A 82 -20.35 8.38 1.02
CA HIS A 82 -20.30 7.55 2.23
C HIS A 82 -19.43 8.17 3.33
N LYS A 83 -19.17 9.49 3.25
CA LYS A 83 -18.27 10.22 4.14
C LYS A 83 -18.61 10.05 5.64
N THR A 84 -19.89 10.01 6.00
CA THR A 84 -20.32 9.80 7.40
C THR A 84 -19.90 8.44 7.94
N GLU A 85 -20.02 7.38 7.14
CA GLU A 85 -19.64 6.01 7.55
C GLU A 85 -18.12 5.88 7.71
N ILE A 86 -17.36 6.61 6.89
CA ILE A 86 -15.90 6.72 7.02
C ILE A 86 -15.54 7.53 8.28
N GLU A 87 -16.23 8.64 8.56
CA GLU A 87 -16.04 9.42 9.79
C GLU A 87 -16.32 8.58 11.05
N ASP A 88 -17.41 7.81 11.08
CA ASP A 88 -17.75 6.93 12.20
C ASP A 88 -16.70 5.82 12.39
N ALA A 89 -16.19 5.21 11.31
CA ALA A 89 -15.15 4.18 11.39
C ALA A 89 -13.78 4.71 11.87
N LEU A 90 -13.44 5.95 11.50
CA LEU A 90 -12.18 6.61 11.88
C LEU A 90 -12.27 7.36 13.22
N GLN A 91 -13.42 7.38 13.88
CA GLN A 91 -13.59 8.05 15.17
C GLN A 91 -12.69 7.43 16.24
N GLY A 92 -12.05 8.30 17.04
CA GLY A 92 -11.16 7.93 18.15
C GLY A 92 -9.68 7.78 17.78
N SER A 93 -9.35 7.64 16.49
CA SER A 93 -7.97 7.39 16.04
C SER A 93 -7.01 8.55 16.38
N ASP A 94 -5.90 8.25 17.06
CA ASP A 94 -4.74 9.15 17.18
C ASP A 94 -3.91 9.15 15.89
N MET A 95 -3.86 7.99 15.21
CA MET A 95 -3.10 7.76 13.98
C MET A 95 -3.88 6.90 12.99
N VAL A 96 -3.84 7.26 11.70
CA VAL A 96 -4.48 6.51 10.62
C VAL A 96 -3.48 6.24 9.50
N PHE A 97 -3.24 4.96 9.23
CA PHE A 97 -2.56 4.51 8.03
C PHE A 97 -3.57 4.31 6.90
N VAL A 98 -3.38 4.97 5.76
CA VAL A 98 -4.18 4.75 4.55
C VAL A 98 -3.33 3.98 3.55
N THR A 99 -3.69 2.73 3.28
CA THR A 99 -2.98 1.86 2.32
C THR A 99 -3.82 1.59 1.07
N ALA A 100 -3.19 1.75 -0.10
CA ALA A 100 -3.85 1.62 -1.39
C ALA A 100 -2.89 1.18 -2.51
N GLY A 101 -3.45 0.48 -3.49
CA GLY A 101 -2.79 0.24 -4.79
C GLY A 101 -3.20 1.33 -5.78
N GLU A 102 -2.25 2.17 -6.17
CA GLU A 102 -2.50 3.35 -7.00
C GLU A 102 -2.65 3.00 -8.49
N GLY A 103 -3.41 3.82 -9.22
CA GLY A 103 -3.75 3.59 -10.63
C GLY A 103 -4.97 2.70 -10.85
N GLY A 104 -5.57 2.18 -9.78
CA GLY A 104 -6.91 1.58 -9.81
C GLY A 104 -8.03 2.63 -9.97
N GLY A 105 -9.27 2.19 -9.74
CA GLY A 105 -10.42 3.10 -9.58
C GLY A 105 -10.62 3.47 -8.12
N THR A 106 -10.93 2.47 -7.28
CA THR A 106 -11.25 2.69 -5.87
C THR A 106 -10.08 3.27 -5.07
N GLY A 107 -8.89 2.67 -5.10
CA GLY A 107 -7.72 3.13 -4.35
C GLY A 107 -7.41 4.60 -4.65
N THR A 108 -6.99 4.86 -5.89
CA THR A 108 -6.67 6.19 -6.45
C THR A 108 -7.70 7.29 -6.12
N GLY A 109 -9.00 6.97 -6.17
CA GLY A 109 -10.07 7.95 -5.98
C GLY A 109 -10.53 8.14 -4.54
N ALA A 110 -10.63 7.05 -3.78
CA ALA A 110 -11.15 7.06 -2.41
C ALA A 110 -10.07 7.31 -1.35
N ALA A 111 -8.82 6.90 -1.58
CA ALA A 111 -7.74 7.08 -0.60
C ALA A 111 -7.49 8.55 -0.24
N PRO A 112 -7.47 9.53 -1.18
CA PRO A 112 -7.39 10.94 -0.82
C PRO A 112 -8.58 11.42 0.04
N VAL A 113 -9.79 10.92 -0.21
CA VAL A 113 -10.99 11.28 0.55
C VAL A 113 -10.90 10.77 1.98
N VAL A 114 -10.53 9.49 2.15
CA VAL A 114 -10.32 8.84 3.45
C VAL A 114 -9.21 9.55 4.26
N ALA A 115 -8.06 9.82 3.64
CA ALA A 115 -6.96 10.55 4.28
C ALA A 115 -7.37 11.97 4.70
N SER A 116 -8.09 12.69 3.81
CA SER A 116 -8.59 14.04 4.12
C SER A 116 -9.59 14.06 5.29
N ILE A 117 -10.38 12.99 5.46
CA ILE A 117 -11.27 12.82 6.62
C ILE A 117 -10.43 12.60 7.89
N ALA A 118 -9.50 11.64 7.89
CA ALA A 118 -8.62 11.37 9.03
C ALA A 118 -7.88 12.63 9.52
N LYS A 119 -7.23 13.38 8.62
CA LYS A 119 -6.50 14.61 8.97
C LYS A 119 -7.43 15.70 9.51
N LYS A 120 -8.66 15.83 9.00
CA LYS A 120 -9.67 16.77 9.53
C LYS A 120 -10.16 16.40 10.93
N MET A 121 -10.12 15.11 11.29
CA MET A 121 -10.46 14.62 12.63
C MET A 121 -9.31 14.77 13.63
N GLY A 122 -8.11 15.17 13.18
CA GLY A 122 -6.93 15.43 14.01
C GLY A 122 -5.95 14.26 14.11
N ALA A 123 -6.25 13.12 13.48
CA ALA A 123 -5.38 11.95 13.45
C ALA A 123 -4.13 12.20 12.61
N LEU A 124 -2.97 11.70 13.07
CA LEU A 124 -1.75 11.68 12.27
C LEU A 124 -1.96 10.74 11.09
N THR A 125 -2.00 11.28 9.88
CA THR A 125 -2.45 10.58 8.67
C THR A 125 -1.27 10.22 7.78
N VAL A 126 -0.95 8.92 7.72
CA VAL A 126 0.17 8.40 6.93
C VAL A 126 -0.35 7.58 5.75
N GLY A 127 -0.11 8.06 4.53
CA GLY A 127 -0.36 7.28 3.32
C GLY A 127 0.78 6.31 3.06
N VAL A 128 0.48 5.03 2.81
CA VAL A 128 1.46 4.01 2.41
C VAL A 128 0.94 3.34 1.14
N VAL A 129 1.43 3.75 -0.02
CA VAL A 129 0.82 3.40 -1.31
C VAL A 129 1.81 2.84 -2.32
N THR A 130 1.33 1.95 -3.20
CA THR A 130 2.15 1.34 -4.26
C THR A 130 1.90 1.97 -5.63
N ARG A 131 2.97 2.31 -6.36
CA ARG A 131 2.89 2.61 -7.81
C ARG A 131 2.77 1.30 -8.60
N PRO A 132 1.93 1.23 -9.63
CA PRO A 132 1.74 0.02 -10.43
C PRO A 132 3.01 -0.36 -11.20
N PHE A 133 3.18 -1.64 -11.51
CA PHE A 133 4.30 -2.12 -12.34
C PHE A 133 4.19 -1.56 -13.76
N LYS A 134 5.33 -1.30 -14.43
CA LYS A 134 5.37 -0.87 -15.84
C LYS A 134 4.54 -1.75 -16.79
N PHE A 135 4.48 -3.07 -16.55
CA PHE A 135 3.72 -3.99 -17.41
C PHE A 135 2.20 -3.79 -17.32
N GLU A 136 1.69 -3.14 -16.27
CA GLU A 136 0.26 -2.84 -16.12
C GLU A 136 -0.22 -1.69 -17.03
N GLY A 137 0.72 -0.98 -17.65
CA GLY A 137 0.49 -0.05 -18.75
C GLY A 137 0.31 1.42 -18.35
N ALA A 138 0.69 2.31 -19.28
CA ALA A 138 0.78 3.76 -19.06
C ALA A 138 -0.53 4.49 -18.71
N ARG A 139 -1.69 3.82 -18.77
CA ARG A 139 -2.95 4.36 -18.22
C ARG A 139 -2.92 4.29 -16.69
N ARG A 140 -2.61 3.12 -16.11
CA ARG A 140 -2.50 2.90 -14.66
C ARG A 140 -1.44 3.81 -14.06
N THR A 141 -0.25 3.90 -14.67
CA THR A 141 0.82 4.80 -14.20
C THR A 141 0.37 6.26 -14.13
N ARG A 142 -0.34 6.77 -15.16
CA ARG A 142 -0.84 8.17 -15.14
C ARG A 142 -1.92 8.39 -14.09
N GLN A 143 -2.82 7.44 -13.89
CA GLN A 143 -3.83 7.50 -12.84
C GLN A 143 -3.17 7.48 -11.45
N ALA A 144 -2.17 6.62 -11.24
CA ALA A 144 -1.41 6.52 -10.00
C ALA A 144 -0.67 7.82 -9.66
N MET A 145 0.01 8.44 -10.64
CA MET A 145 0.71 9.71 -10.40
C MET A 145 -0.24 10.85 -10.01
N ALA A 146 -1.48 10.85 -10.51
CA ALA A 146 -2.50 11.82 -10.10
C ALA A 146 -3.01 11.56 -8.67
N GLY A 147 -3.34 10.31 -8.33
CA GLY A 147 -3.77 9.92 -6.98
C GLY A 147 -2.70 10.16 -5.92
N ILE A 148 -1.43 9.92 -6.24
CA ILE A 148 -0.27 10.22 -5.38
C ILE A 148 -0.13 11.74 -5.13
N GLU A 149 -0.46 12.58 -6.11
CA GLU A 149 -0.43 14.04 -5.92
C GLU A 149 -1.58 14.48 -4.99
N GLU A 150 -2.81 14.01 -5.24
CA GLU A 150 -3.96 14.29 -4.36
C GLU A 150 -3.72 13.77 -2.92
N LEU A 151 -3.10 12.60 -2.75
CA LEU A 151 -2.69 12.07 -1.45
C LEU A 151 -1.64 12.94 -0.75
N ARG A 152 -0.68 13.51 -1.50
CA ARG A 152 0.38 14.35 -0.91
C ARG A 152 -0.19 15.65 -0.32
N GLU A 153 -1.25 16.18 -0.91
CA GLU A 153 -1.93 17.39 -0.40
C GLU A 153 -2.74 17.15 0.89
N VAL A 154 -3.14 15.90 1.19
CA VAL A 154 -4.06 15.58 2.29
C VAL A 154 -3.47 14.71 3.40
N CYS A 155 -2.36 14.01 3.18
CA CYS A 155 -1.64 13.28 4.22
C CYS A 155 -0.70 14.20 5.01
N ASP A 156 -0.22 13.73 6.15
CA ASP A 156 0.92 14.33 6.87
C ASP A 156 2.24 13.81 6.32
N THR A 157 2.30 12.49 6.09
CA THR A 157 3.40 11.81 5.41
C THR A 157 2.84 10.84 4.35
N LEU A 158 3.48 10.77 3.19
CA LEU A 158 3.17 9.83 2.11
C LEU A 158 4.40 9.00 1.74
N ILE A 159 4.38 7.72 2.10
CA ILE A 159 5.35 6.70 1.68
C ILE A 159 4.88 6.12 0.35
N VAL A 160 5.71 6.24 -0.69
CA VAL A 160 5.40 5.75 -2.04
C VAL A 160 6.33 4.61 -2.42
N ILE A 161 5.77 3.42 -2.60
CA ILE A 161 6.50 2.18 -2.92
C ILE A 161 6.45 1.94 -4.44
N PRO A 162 7.58 1.97 -5.16
CA PRO A 162 7.61 1.65 -6.59
C PRO A 162 7.66 0.14 -6.85
N ASN A 163 6.57 -0.46 -7.31
CA ASN A 163 6.51 -1.92 -7.54
C ASN A 163 7.57 -2.43 -8.54
N ASP A 164 8.01 -1.60 -9.50
CA ASP A 164 9.14 -1.91 -10.39
C ASP A 164 10.45 -2.26 -9.65
N ARG A 165 10.66 -1.77 -8.41
CA ARG A 165 11.85 -2.08 -7.61
C ARG A 165 11.78 -3.45 -6.95
N LEU A 166 10.58 -3.98 -6.73
CA LEU A 166 10.37 -5.34 -6.23
C LEU A 166 10.90 -6.39 -7.22
N MET A 167 10.83 -6.10 -8.52
CA MET A 167 11.45 -6.95 -9.56
C MET A 167 12.99 -7.00 -9.45
N GLN A 168 13.63 -5.96 -8.91
CA GLN A 168 15.09 -5.94 -8.69
C GLN A 168 15.49 -6.77 -7.46
N LEU A 169 14.58 -6.94 -6.50
CA LEU A 169 14.75 -7.77 -5.32
C LEU A 169 14.47 -9.27 -5.60
N GLY A 170 13.44 -9.56 -6.42
CA GLY A 170 12.97 -10.93 -6.68
C GLY A 170 13.69 -11.71 -7.79
N GLY A 171 14.50 -11.05 -8.63
CA GLY A 171 15.23 -11.70 -9.73
C GLY A 171 14.37 -12.05 -10.96
N GLU A 172 15.00 -12.70 -11.96
CA GLU A 172 14.36 -12.97 -13.26
C GLU A 172 13.29 -14.07 -13.24
N GLU A 173 13.25 -14.92 -12.21
CA GLU A 173 12.29 -16.04 -12.09
C GLU A 173 10.99 -15.68 -11.36
N LEU A 174 10.86 -14.44 -10.84
CA LEU A 174 9.73 -14.01 -10.02
C LEU A 174 8.40 -14.10 -10.78
N SER A 175 7.44 -14.88 -10.29
CA SER A 175 6.11 -14.97 -10.89
C SER A 175 5.25 -13.73 -10.59
N ILE A 176 4.19 -13.53 -11.39
CA ILE A 176 3.23 -12.42 -11.18
C ILE A 176 2.61 -12.47 -9.77
N VAL A 177 2.33 -13.67 -9.25
CA VAL A 177 1.72 -13.84 -7.92
C VAL A 177 2.70 -13.44 -6.83
N GLU A 178 3.97 -13.84 -6.95
CA GLU A 178 5.03 -13.46 -6.01
C GLU A 178 5.34 -11.96 -6.09
N ALA A 179 5.29 -11.35 -7.28
CA ALA A 179 5.48 -9.92 -7.47
C ALA A 179 4.42 -9.08 -6.74
N PHE A 180 3.13 -9.43 -6.84
CA PHE A 180 2.09 -8.75 -6.08
C PHE A 180 2.18 -9.05 -4.58
N ARG A 181 2.53 -10.29 -4.19
CA ARG A 181 2.75 -10.63 -2.78
C ARG A 181 3.90 -9.83 -2.16
N ALA A 182 4.98 -9.59 -2.89
CA ALA A 182 6.08 -8.74 -2.45
C ALA A 182 5.65 -7.26 -2.29
N ALA A 183 4.67 -6.80 -3.07
CA ALA A 183 4.11 -5.46 -2.90
C ALA A 183 3.28 -5.37 -1.61
N ASP A 184 2.44 -6.38 -1.34
CA ASP A 184 1.67 -6.48 -0.09
C ASP A 184 2.60 -6.62 1.14
N GLU A 185 3.71 -7.36 1.02
CA GLU A 185 4.74 -7.50 2.07
C GLU A 185 5.46 -6.18 2.36
N VAL A 186 5.81 -5.39 1.34
CA VAL A 186 6.42 -4.06 1.54
C VAL A 186 5.41 -3.05 2.12
N LEU A 187 4.13 -3.14 1.75
CA LEU A 187 3.06 -2.39 2.42
C LEU A 187 2.93 -2.77 3.91
N HIS A 188 2.96 -4.07 4.23
CA HIS A 188 2.98 -4.55 5.61
C HIS A 188 4.20 -4.01 6.37
N ASN A 189 5.41 -4.17 5.84
CA ASN A 189 6.64 -3.71 6.50
C ASN A 189 6.65 -2.19 6.76
N GLY A 190 6.06 -1.37 5.88
CA GLY A 190 5.94 0.07 6.08
C GLY A 190 5.00 0.48 7.21
N VAL A 191 3.86 -0.21 7.35
CA VAL A 191 2.95 0.01 8.48
C VAL A 191 3.54 -0.57 9.77
N GLN A 192 4.09 -1.80 9.70
CA GLN A 192 4.70 -2.50 10.84
C GLN A 192 5.88 -1.73 11.43
N GLY A 193 6.78 -1.19 10.58
CA GLY A 193 7.98 -0.48 11.03
C GLY A 193 7.69 0.75 11.90
N ILE A 194 6.59 1.47 11.62
CA ILE A 194 6.15 2.60 12.44
C ILE A 194 5.30 2.12 13.62
N THR A 195 4.36 1.21 13.37
CA THR A 195 3.43 0.71 14.38
C THR A 195 4.17 0.07 15.55
N ASN A 196 5.14 -0.80 15.27
CA ASN A 196 5.86 -1.53 16.32
C ASN A 196 6.68 -0.61 17.24
N LEU A 197 7.18 0.54 16.74
CA LEU A 197 7.87 1.54 17.57
C LEU A 197 6.95 2.17 18.63
N ILE A 198 5.63 2.17 18.38
CA ILE A 198 4.62 2.78 19.26
C ILE A 198 3.93 1.71 20.12
N THR A 199 3.65 0.52 19.57
CA THR A 199 2.79 -0.49 20.21
C THR A 199 3.56 -1.59 20.94
N ILE A 200 4.82 -1.87 20.58
CA ILE A 200 5.63 -2.92 21.21
C ILE A 200 6.64 -2.27 22.16
N PRO A 201 6.56 -2.50 23.49
CA PRO A 201 7.55 -1.99 24.42
C PRO A 201 8.93 -2.64 24.18
N GLY A 202 9.86 -1.85 23.67
CA GLY A 202 11.28 -2.14 23.65
C GLY A 202 12.03 -1.62 24.87
N MET A 203 13.35 -1.78 24.84
CA MET A 203 14.27 -1.21 25.85
C MET A 203 14.44 0.30 25.69
N ILE A 204 14.43 0.77 24.44
CA ILE A 204 14.42 2.18 24.05
C ILE A 204 13.11 2.40 23.29
N ASN A 205 12.11 2.88 24.03
CA ASN A 205 10.80 3.25 23.48
C ASN A 205 10.84 4.65 22.91
N VAL A 206 10.20 4.81 21.76
CA VAL A 206 9.85 6.09 21.15
C VAL A 206 8.43 6.43 21.60
N ASP A 207 8.15 7.68 21.96
CA ASP A 207 6.76 8.06 22.27
C ASP A 207 5.98 8.53 21.03
N PHE A 208 4.65 8.60 21.13
CA PHE A 208 3.82 9.00 20.00
C PHE A 208 4.01 10.48 19.59
N ALA A 209 4.42 11.35 20.52
CA ALA A 209 4.70 12.75 20.23
C ALA A 209 6.02 12.90 19.44
N ASP A 210 7.03 12.08 19.73
CA ASP A 210 8.25 11.96 18.94
C ASP A 210 7.90 11.58 17.49
N VAL A 211 7.21 10.44 17.27
CA VAL A 211 6.80 10.01 15.92
C VAL A 211 5.98 11.09 15.21
N ARG A 212 5.03 11.72 15.91
CA ARG A 212 4.24 12.83 15.39
C ARG A 212 5.13 14.02 14.99
N SER A 213 6.21 14.32 15.71
CA SER A 213 7.11 15.45 15.40
C SER A 213 7.87 15.29 14.07
N VAL A 214 8.20 14.06 13.67
CA VAL A 214 8.93 13.74 12.41
C VAL A 214 7.99 13.47 11.24
N MET A 215 6.75 13.03 11.51
CA MET A 215 5.78 12.66 10.45
C MET A 215 4.69 13.71 10.18
N SER A 216 4.47 14.70 11.06
CA SER A 216 3.49 15.76 10.84
C SER A 216 3.94 16.71 9.72
N ASP A 217 3.12 16.89 8.68
CA ASP A 217 3.39 17.72 7.50
C ASP A 217 4.77 17.47 6.82
N ALA A 218 5.36 16.28 6.98
CA ALA A 218 6.67 15.93 6.45
C ALA A 218 6.66 15.62 4.94
N GLY A 219 5.47 15.53 4.33
CA GLY A 219 5.30 15.44 2.89
C GLY A 219 5.62 14.06 2.33
N SER A 220 6.63 13.95 1.45
CA SER A 220 7.01 12.66 0.86
C SER A 220 8.07 11.97 1.69
N ALA A 221 7.88 10.68 1.91
CA ALA A 221 8.82 9.82 2.64
C ALA A 221 9.28 8.63 1.80
N LEU A 222 10.49 8.16 2.11
CA LEU A 222 11.09 6.96 1.52
C LEU A 222 11.36 5.95 2.62
N MET A 223 11.27 4.66 2.28
CA MET A 223 11.50 3.56 3.22
C MET A 223 12.62 2.65 2.73
N GLY A 224 13.56 2.34 3.62
CA GLY A 224 14.58 1.32 3.45
C GLY A 224 14.39 0.20 4.46
N ILE A 225 14.54 -1.05 4.02
CA ILE A 225 14.46 -2.25 4.89
C ILE A 225 15.69 -3.11 4.61
N GLY A 226 16.30 -3.63 5.67
CA GLY A 226 17.43 -4.56 5.60
C GLY A 226 17.38 -5.61 6.72
N PHE A 227 17.97 -6.77 6.48
CA PHE A 227 17.98 -7.89 7.42
C PHE A 227 19.30 -8.65 7.38
N ALA A 228 19.83 -9.04 8.54
CA ALA A 228 21.06 -9.81 8.62
C ALA A 228 21.12 -10.68 9.88
N ARG A 229 22.05 -11.64 9.88
CA ARG A 229 22.29 -12.65 10.93
C ARG A 229 23.80 -12.82 11.15
N GLY A 230 24.20 -13.33 12.30
CA GLY A 230 25.61 -13.56 12.66
C GLY A 230 26.40 -12.28 12.97
N ASP A 231 27.72 -12.37 12.82
CA ASP A 231 28.63 -11.26 13.18
C ASP A 231 28.31 -9.96 12.43
N ASN A 232 28.29 -8.84 13.17
CA ASN A 232 27.92 -7.50 12.68
C ASN A 232 26.51 -7.40 12.07
N ARG A 233 25.58 -8.30 12.40
CA ARG A 233 24.18 -8.32 11.92
C ARG A 233 23.50 -6.94 11.91
N ALA A 234 23.53 -6.17 13.00
CA ALA A 234 22.87 -4.85 13.00
C ALA A 234 23.48 -3.85 11.99
N LEU A 235 24.80 -3.84 11.85
CA LEU A 235 25.52 -2.98 10.90
C LEU A 235 25.25 -3.40 9.46
N ASN A 236 25.30 -4.70 9.17
CA ASN A 236 25.00 -5.26 7.85
C ASN A 236 23.52 -5.01 7.45
N ALA A 237 22.59 -5.09 8.42
CA ALA A 237 21.17 -4.79 8.20
C ALA A 237 20.93 -3.28 7.97
N ALA A 238 21.63 -2.40 8.69
CA ALA A 238 21.59 -0.96 8.45
C ALA A 238 22.15 -0.59 7.06
N GLU A 239 23.28 -1.18 6.66
CA GLU A 239 23.86 -0.99 5.33
C GLU A 239 22.90 -1.44 4.22
N GLN A 240 22.22 -2.58 4.39
CA GLN A 240 21.17 -3.02 3.45
C GLN A 240 19.98 -2.05 3.41
N ALA A 241 19.53 -1.54 4.56
CA ALA A 241 18.41 -0.60 4.63
C ALA A 241 18.74 0.73 3.92
N ILE A 242 19.95 1.28 4.14
CA ILE A 242 20.45 2.52 3.50
C ILE A 242 20.60 2.35 1.98
N ASN A 243 20.98 1.15 1.52
CA ASN A 243 21.15 0.85 0.09
C ASN A 243 19.92 0.16 -0.53
N SER A 244 18.77 0.18 0.15
CA SER A 244 17.57 -0.55 -0.28
C SER A 244 17.01 0.01 -1.59
N PRO A 245 16.68 -0.83 -2.60
CA PRO A 245 16.08 -0.38 -3.86
C PRO A 245 14.74 0.37 -3.73
N LEU A 246 14.12 0.32 -2.55
CA LEU A 246 12.88 1.03 -2.19
C LEU A 246 13.13 2.53 -1.91
N LEU A 247 14.36 2.91 -1.56
CA LEU A 247 14.81 4.30 -1.51
C LEU A 247 15.06 4.78 -2.95
N GLU A 248 14.08 5.49 -3.54
CA GLU A 248 14.20 6.01 -4.92
C GLU A 248 15.30 7.08 -5.08
N SER A 249 15.70 7.70 -3.98
CA SER A 249 16.73 8.75 -3.87
C SER A 249 17.69 8.40 -2.73
N THR A 250 18.82 9.09 -2.63
CA THR A 250 19.73 8.93 -1.47
C THR A 250 19.05 9.41 -0.19
N MET A 251 19.52 8.90 0.95
CA MET A 251 19.06 9.35 2.28
C MET A 251 19.53 10.78 2.63
N GLU A 252 20.50 11.30 1.88
CA GLU A 252 21.07 12.63 2.01
C GLU A 252 19.98 13.72 1.88
N GLY A 253 19.95 14.66 2.82
CA GLY A 253 18.96 15.74 2.85
C GLY A 253 17.58 15.37 3.41
N ALA A 254 17.44 14.18 4.01
CA ALA A 254 16.29 13.86 4.87
C ALA A 254 16.35 14.69 6.16
N LYS A 255 15.30 15.48 6.43
CA LYS A 255 15.21 16.36 7.61
C LYS A 255 14.64 15.65 8.84
N GLY A 256 13.97 14.52 8.62
CA GLY A 256 13.48 13.64 9.67
C GLY A 256 13.79 12.19 9.32
N VAL A 257 14.15 11.41 10.33
CA VAL A 257 14.47 9.98 10.17
C VAL A 257 13.83 9.21 11.33
N LEU A 258 13.03 8.19 11.01
CA LEU A 258 12.66 7.15 11.97
C LEU A 258 13.54 5.92 11.72
N LEU A 259 14.30 5.52 12.73
CA LEU A 259 15.12 4.31 12.73
C LEU A 259 14.53 3.28 13.71
N SER A 260 14.10 2.15 13.16
CA SER A 260 13.60 1.01 13.92
C SER A 260 14.58 -0.16 13.80
N ILE A 261 15.06 -0.67 14.92
CA ILE A 261 15.92 -1.87 14.98
C ILE A 261 15.20 -2.96 15.76
N ALA A 262 14.77 -4.02 15.09
CA ALA A 262 14.16 -5.20 15.70
C ALA A 262 15.18 -6.36 15.77
N GLY A 263 15.22 -7.07 16.89
CA GLY A 263 16.06 -8.25 17.10
C GLY A 263 15.63 -9.06 18.33
N GLY A 264 16.27 -10.21 18.57
CA GLY A 264 16.00 -11.00 19.77
C GLY A 264 16.48 -10.34 21.06
N SER A 265 16.17 -10.94 22.22
CA SER A 265 16.66 -10.50 23.54
C SER A 265 18.19 -10.51 23.71
N ASP A 266 18.95 -10.99 22.72
CA ASP A 266 20.42 -10.96 22.67
C ASP A 266 20.99 -9.68 22.03
N LEU A 267 20.15 -8.79 21.49
CA LEU A 267 20.54 -7.57 20.77
C LEU A 267 21.41 -6.64 21.65
N GLY A 268 22.68 -6.51 21.29
CA GLY A 268 23.66 -5.76 22.07
C GLY A 268 23.59 -4.24 21.84
N LEU A 269 23.77 -3.45 22.90
CA LEU A 269 23.86 -1.99 22.81
C LEU A 269 24.94 -1.49 21.83
N HIS A 270 26.06 -2.22 21.71
CA HIS A 270 27.12 -1.91 20.74
C HIS A 270 26.70 -2.14 19.29
N GLU A 271 25.91 -3.19 19.02
CA GLU A 271 25.35 -3.47 17.69
C GLU A 271 24.40 -2.35 17.26
N VAL A 272 23.50 -1.99 18.18
CA VAL A 272 22.53 -0.90 18.04
C VAL A 272 23.21 0.43 17.79
N ASN A 273 24.21 0.80 18.60
CA ASN A 273 24.93 2.07 18.43
C ASN A 273 25.67 2.13 17.09
N ALA A 274 26.28 1.02 16.64
CA ALA A 274 26.99 0.99 15.37
C ALA A 274 26.03 1.17 14.17
N ALA A 275 24.85 0.55 14.23
CA ALA A 275 23.80 0.76 13.24
C ALA A 275 23.26 2.21 13.25
N ALA A 276 23.00 2.78 14.43
CA ALA A 276 22.51 4.16 14.56
C ALA A 276 23.50 5.21 14.01
N SER A 277 24.78 5.12 14.39
CA SER A 277 25.80 6.05 13.89
C SER A 277 26.00 5.97 12.38
N MET A 278 25.87 4.78 11.76
CA MET A 278 25.93 4.66 10.30
C MET A 278 24.77 5.38 9.59
N VAL A 279 23.59 5.41 10.22
CA VAL A 279 22.40 6.11 9.70
C VAL A 279 22.53 7.62 9.89
N GLU A 280 23.05 8.05 11.04
CA GLU A 280 23.40 9.45 11.35
C GLU A 280 24.43 10.02 10.35
N GLU A 281 25.50 9.27 10.04
CA GLU A 281 26.52 9.64 9.03
C GLU A 281 25.97 9.79 7.59
N ARG A 282 24.73 9.37 7.32
CA ARG A 282 24.07 9.47 6.00
C ARG A 282 22.87 10.43 5.96
N ALA A 283 22.45 10.94 7.11
CA ALA A 283 21.39 11.93 7.24
C ALA A 283 21.95 13.35 7.02
N ASP A 284 21.08 14.36 7.11
CA ASP A 284 21.51 15.76 7.20
C ASP A 284 22.09 16.07 8.61
N GLU A 285 23.02 17.03 8.72
CA GLU A 285 23.64 17.40 10.01
C GLU A 285 22.61 17.98 11.01
N ASP A 286 21.55 18.62 10.49
CA ASP A 286 20.43 19.16 11.27
C ASP A 286 19.20 18.20 11.29
N ALA A 287 19.35 16.93 10.89
CA ALA A 287 18.23 15.98 10.82
C ALA A 287 17.69 15.58 12.20
N ASN A 288 16.35 15.58 12.36
CA ASN A 288 15.71 15.02 13.54
C ASN A 288 15.63 13.48 13.43
N ILE A 289 16.59 12.79 14.04
CA ILE A 289 16.68 11.33 14.05
C ILE A 289 16.02 10.77 15.32
N ILE A 290 14.92 10.07 15.14
CA ILE A 290 14.26 9.29 16.19
C ILE A 290 14.65 7.83 16.03
N PHE A 291 15.07 7.21 17.13
CA PHE A 291 15.56 5.85 17.15
C PHE A 291 14.85 5.03 18.23
N GLY A 292 14.39 3.82 17.86
CA GLY A 292 13.82 2.85 18.79
C GLY A 292 14.27 1.41 18.54
N THR A 293 14.25 0.62 19.62
CA THR A 293 14.52 -0.82 19.61
C THR A 293 13.23 -1.60 19.75
N ILE A 294 13.08 -2.72 19.04
CA ILE A 294 12.01 -3.70 19.26
C ILE A 294 12.66 -5.03 19.65
N ILE A 295 12.18 -5.65 20.72
CA ILE A 295 12.62 -6.99 21.12
C ILE A 295 11.57 -8.00 20.64
N ASP A 296 11.97 -8.88 19.72
CA ASP A 296 11.15 -9.97 19.21
C ASP A 296 11.96 -11.28 19.18
N ASP A 297 11.76 -12.13 20.18
CA ASP A 297 12.44 -13.41 20.31
C ASP A 297 12.10 -14.40 19.17
N ASN A 298 11.06 -14.14 18.37
CA ASN A 298 10.76 -14.95 17.18
C ASN A 298 11.78 -14.76 16.04
N LEU A 299 12.53 -13.65 16.04
CA LEU A 299 13.60 -13.39 15.07
C LEU A 299 14.85 -14.25 15.31
N GLY A 300 15.07 -14.72 16.54
CA GLY A 300 16.28 -15.44 16.93
C GLY A 300 17.54 -14.59 16.75
N ASP A 301 18.43 -15.02 15.85
CA ASP A 301 19.68 -14.32 15.50
C ASP A 301 19.50 -13.26 14.37
N GLU A 302 18.26 -13.02 13.91
CA GLU A 302 18.00 -11.99 12.90
C GLU A 302 17.84 -10.61 13.52
N VAL A 303 18.56 -9.64 12.95
CA VAL A 303 18.30 -8.21 13.16
C VAL A 303 17.71 -7.63 11.89
N ARG A 304 16.56 -6.96 12.04
CA ARG A 304 15.85 -6.23 10.99
C ARG A 304 15.95 -4.74 11.28
N VAL A 305 16.41 -3.98 10.29
CA VAL A 305 16.49 -2.51 10.36
C VAL A 305 15.51 -1.93 9.35
N THR A 306 14.65 -1.03 9.82
CA THR A 306 13.73 -0.25 8.99
C THR A 306 14.04 1.23 9.18
N ILE A 307 14.26 1.93 8.07
CA ILE A 307 14.57 3.35 8.00
C ILE A 307 13.43 4.03 7.24
N ILE A 308 12.85 5.08 7.82
CA ILE A 308 11.86 5.93 7.14
C ILE A 308 12.38 7.35 7.18
N ALA A 309 12.77 7.84 6.00
CA ALA A 309 13.31 9.18 5.81
C ALA A 309 12.20 10.12 5.32
N THR A 310 12.08 11.31 5.91
CA THR A 310 11.02 12.29 5.66
C THR A 310 11.60 13.69 5.40
N GLY A 311 10.78 14.61 4.89
CA GLY A 311 11.17 16.02 4.72
C GLY A 311 12.06 16.32 3.51
N PHE A 312 12.17 15.39 2.55
CA PHE A 312 12.86 15.61 1.28
C PHE A 312 12.26 16.78 0.49
N ASP A 313 13.09 17.66 -0.04
CA ASP A 313 12.63 18.76 -0.91
C ASP A 313 12.07 18.20 -2.23
N ALA A 314 10.74 18.28 -2.39
CA ALA A 314 10.00 17.64 -3.48
C ALA A 314 10.43 18.04 -4.90
N GLN A 315 11.17 19.15 -5.07
CA GLN A 315 11.69 19.60 -6.36
C GLN A 315 12.97 18.86 -6.81
N ALA A 316 13.73 18.25 -5.90
CA ALA A 316 14.94 17.51 -6.25
C ALA A 316 14.62 16.19 -6.98
N ASN A 317 13.65 15.43 -6.45
CA ASN A 317 13.39 14.05 -6.85
C ASN A 317 12.67 13.86 -8.20
N MET A 318 12.21 14.93 -8.87
CA MET A 318 11.61 14.82 -10.22
C MET A 318 12.60 15.05 -11.38
N THR A 319 13.83 15.48 -11.11
CA THR A 319 14.73 16.01 -12.15
C THR A 319 15.77 15.00 -12.67
N THR A 320 15.94 13.85 -12.01
CA THR A 320 16.97 12.84 -12.34
C THR A 320 16.56 11.85 -13.45
N GLN A 321 16.10 12.35 -14.59
CA GLN A 321 16.24 11.60 -15.85
C GLN A 321 17.59 11.92 -16.49
N PRO A 322 18.45 10.93 -16.78
CA PRO A 322 19.72 11.17 -17.45
C PRO A 322 19.47 11.59 -18.90
N ALA A 323 19.54 12.89 -19.17
CA ALA A 323 19.56 13.42 -20.53
C ALA A 323 20.81 12.90 -21.26
N HIS A 324 20.61 12.04 -22.26
CA HIS A 324 21.70 11.52 -23.10
C HIS A 324 22.37 12.67 -23.89
N THR A 325 23.48 13.19 -23.37
CA THR A 325 24.29 14.24 -24.00
C THR A 325 25.15 13.68 -25.13
N GLY A 326 24.53 13.51 -26.30
CA GLY A 326 25.25 13.17 -27.53
C GLY A 326 26.37 14.18 -27.82
N HIS A 327 27.62 13.70 -27.83
CA HIS A 327 28.79 14.52 -28.11
C HIS A 327 28.85 14.93 -29.59
N GLY A 328 28.61 16.21 -29.88
CA GLY A 328 28.85 16.83 -31.18
C GLY A 328 29.96 17.88 -31.09
N GLN A 329 31.15 17.57 -31.63
CA GLN A 329 32.26 18.52 -31.68
C GLN A 329 31.91 19.72 -32.59
N GLN A 330 32.10 20.95 -32.08
CA GLN A 330 32.07 22.16 -32.90
C GLN A 330 33.47 22.76 -33.01
N ALA A 331 33.93 22.93 -34.25
CA ALA A 331 35.21 23.55 -34.57
C ALA A 331 35.08 25.08 -34.70
N THR A 332 36.09 25.79 -34.22
CA THR A 332 36.23 27.26 -34.31
C THR A 332 36.59 27.73 -35.73
N PRO A 333 36.03 28.85 -36.22
CA PRO A 333 36.60 29.65 -37.31
C PRO A 333 37.33 30.91 -36.80
N ALA A 334 38.45 31.26 -37.45
CA ALA A 334 39.27 32.42 -37.15
C ALA A 334 38.82 33.70 -37.90
N ALA A 335 39.35 34.87 -37.51
CA ALA A 335 38.88 36.20 -37.91
C ALA A 335 39.66 36.85 -39.07
N ARG A 336 39.09 37.98 -39.58
CA ARG A 336 39.64 39.11 -40.40
C ARG A 336 39.08 39.23 -41.85
N PRO A 337 39.10 40.43 -42.50
CA PRO A 337 38.82 41.78 -41.96
C PRO A 337 38.04 42.76 -42.90
N GLY A 338 37.25 43.67 -42.32
CA GLY A 338 37.17 45.12 -42.65
C GLY A 338 36.67 45.68 -44.01
N SER A 339 35.52 46.36 -43.98
CA SER A 339 35.21 47.65 -44.67
C SER A 339 33.96 48.28 -43.99
N LEU A 340 33.91 49.53 -43.52
CA LEU A 340 33.93 50.88 -44.15
C LEU A 340 32.59 51.32 -44.79
N PHE A 341 32.15 52.56 -44.44
CA PHE A 341 30.90 53.28 -44.78
C PHE A 341 29.59 52.81 -44.09
N GLU A 342 28.57 53.65 -43.82
CA GLU A 342 28.52 55.04 -43.29
C GLU A 342 27.06 55.42 -42.91
N ASN A 343 26.87 56.48 -42.09
CA ASN A 343 25.70 57.39 -41.94
C ASN A 343 24.25 56.89 -42.20
N ARG A 344 23.28 56.98 -41.25
CA ARG A 344 22.63 58.16 -40.61
C ARG A 344 21.45 58.78 -41.42
N GLY A 345 20.32 59.00 -40.74
CA GLY A 345 19.11 59.73 -41.19
C GLY A 345 17.86 58.82 -41.12
N GLU A 346 16.78 59.10 -40.36
CA GLU A 346 15.86 60.27 -40.39
C GLU A 346 15.16 60.44 -41.75
N ALA A 347 13.86 60.73 -41.89
CA ALA A 347 12.67 60.64 -41.03
C ALA A 347 11.43 60.91 -41.91
N GLN A 348 10.20 60.65 -41.42
CA GLN A 348 8.90 61.15 -41.95
C GLN A 348 8.50 60.73 -43.39
N GLN A 349 7.27 60.99 -43.88
CA GLN A 349 5.90 60.85 -43.34
C GLN A 349 4.90 61.03 -44.53
N GLU A 350 3.64 60.63 -44.35
CA GLU A 350 2.46 61.00 -45.17
C GLU A 350 2.14 60.24 -46.47
N THR A 351 0.82 60.08 -46.65
CA THR A 351 0.08 59.44 -47.75
C THR A 351 -0.29 60.43 -48.87
N PRO A 352 -0.67 59.99 -50.08
CA PRO A 352 -2.11 59.90 -50.38
C PRO A 352 -2.53 58.75 -51.31
N ALA A 353 -3.85 58.57 -51.49
CA ALA A 353 -4.48 57.50 -52.27
C ALA A 353 -4.79 57.87 -53.74
N ALA A 354 -4.89 56.88 -54.65
CA ALA A 354 -6.14 56.52 -55.37
C ALA A 354 -5.94 55.67 -56.67
N SER A 355 -6.82 54.66 -56.85
CA SER A 355 -7.29 54.05 -58.14
C SER A 355 -6.27 53.27 -59.01
N ARG A 356 -6.52 52.06 -59.54
CA ARG A 356 -7.73 51.56 -60.25
C ARG A 356 -7.65 50.03 -60.55
N ALA A 357 -8.79 49.42 -60.89
CA ALA A 357 -9.01 48.21 -61.73
C ALA A 357 -8.94 46.79 -61.10
N GLU A 358 -10.14 46.26 -60.83
CA GLU A 358 -10.76 44.98 -61.26
C GLU A 358 -10.06 43.60 -61.15
N ALA A 359 -10.91 42.57 -61.01
CA ALA A 359 -10.60 41.20 -60.57
C ALA A 359 -10.34 40.22 -61.74
N PRO A 360 -10.00 38.95 -61.44
CA PRO A 360 -11.04 37.93 -61.22
C PRO A 360 -11.05 37.31 -59.80
N ARG A 361 -12.19 36.72 -59.43
CA ARG A 361 -12.37 35.87 -58.24
C ARG A 361 -12.55 34.42 -58.69
N GLU A 362 -11.98 33.47 -57.96
CA GLU A 362 -12.37 32.05 -58.03
C GLU A 362 -12.99 31.59 -56.69
N GLU A 363 -13.81 30.55 -56.77
CA GLU A 363 -14.91 30.28 -55.85
C GLU A 363 -14.51 29.66 -54.50
N TYR A 364 -15.17 30.13 -53.44
CA TYR A 364 -15.40 29.33 -52.23
C TYR A 364 -16.69 28.53 -52.39
N THR A 365 -16.61 27.21 -52.49
CA THR A 365 -17.79 26.34 -52.34
C THR A 365 -18.03 26.05 -50.85
N ARG A 366 -19.13 26.61 -50.33
CA ARG A 366 -19.70 26.28 -49.02
C ARG A 366 -20.95 25.44 -49.24
N SER A 367 -20.96 24.19 -48.79
CA SER A 367 -22.12 23.30 -48.84
C SER A 367 -22.69 23.05 -47.45
N GLU A 368 -24.02 23.09 -47.36
CA GLU A 368 -24.79 22.87 -46.13
C GLU A 368 -24.94 21.37 -45.81
N PRO A 369 -25.12 20.99 -44.53
CA PRO A 369 -25.43 19.60 -44.18
C PRO A 369 -26.89 19.26 -44.53
N GLN A 370 -27.09 18.51 -45.61
CA GLN A 370 -28.41 17.95 -45.93
C GLN A 370 -28.78 16.79 -44.99
N ARG A 371 -30.03 16.83 -44.53
CA ARG A 371 -30.67 15.85 -43.65
C ARG A 371 -31.10 14.64 -44.48
N ALA A 372 -30.39 13.51 -44.35
CA ALA A 372 -30.71 12.28 -45.08
C ALA A 372 -31.86 11.48 -44.42
N GLU A 373 -32.74 10.94 -45.25
CA GLU A 373 -33.89 10.11 -44.84
C GLU A 373 -33.50 8.66 -44.54
N ALA A 374 -34.34 7.95 -43.78
CA ALA A 374 -34.09 6.57 -43.38
C ALA A 374 -34.33 5.57 -44.54
N PRO A 375 -33.44 4.57 -44.74
CA PRO A 375 -33.69 3.51 -45.70
C PRO A 375 -34.75 2.52 -45.18
N ARG A 376 -35.52 2.00 -46.14
CA ARG A 376 -36.72 1.17 -45.96
C ARG A 376 -36.33 -0.30 -45.77
N ALA A 377 -37.13 -1.05 -45.00
CA ALA A 377 -36.87 -2.46 -44.74
C ALA A 377 -37.03 -3.33 -46.01
N GLU A 378 -35.98 -4.10 -46.34
CA GLU A 378 -36.07 -5.27 -47.21
C GLU A 378 -35.85 -6.56 -46.40
N ARG A 379 -36.54 -7.61 -46.84
CA ARG A 379 -36.81 -8.83 -46.09
C ARG A 379 -35.89 -9.94 -46.60
N ILE A 380 -34.76 -10.14 -45.94
CA ILE A 380 -33.85 -11.26 -46.24
C ILE A 380 -34.25 -12.47 -45.39
N GLU A 381 -34.27 -13.63 -46.03
CA GLU A 381 -34.80 -14.87 -45.49
C GLU A 381 -33.84 -15.52 -44.49
N ARG A 382 -34.38 -16.28 -43.53
CA ARG A 382 -33.58 -17.01 -42.54
C ARG A 382 -33.08 -18.31 -43.15
N GLU A 383 -31.78 -18.37 -43.46
CA GLU A 383 -31.09 -19.66 -43.59
C GLU A 383 -30.69 -20.17 -42.20
N GLU A 384 -30.85 -21.48 -41.98
CA GLU A 384 -30.65 -22.12 -40.67
C GLU A 384 -29.16 -22.30 -40.35
N TYR A 385 -28.74 -21.80 -39.19
CA TYR A 385 -27.44 -22.14 -38.62
C TYR A 385 -27.49 -23.56 -38.01
N ALA A 386 -26.90 -24.53 -38.69
CA ALA A 386 -26.81 -25.92 -38.23
C ALA A 386 -25.66 -26.09 -37.21
N PRO A 387 -25.94 -26.42 -35.93
CA PRO A 387 -24.90 -26.66 -34.94
C PRO A 387 -24.21 -28.01 -35.18
N ARG A 388 -22.88 -28.02 -35.16
CA ARG A 388 -22.10 -29.27 -35.01
C ARG A 388 -21.92 -29.57 -33.52
N HIS A 389 -21.86 -30.87 -33.22
CA HIS A 389 -21.85 -31.50 -31.88
C HIS A 389 -23.24 -31.68 -31.24
N SER A 390 -23.69 -32.94 -31.30
CA SER A 390 -24.84 -33.50 -30.62
C SER A 390 -24.47 -33.90 -29.19
N TYR A 391 -25.28 -33.46 -28.22
CA TYR A 391 -25.31 -34.03 -26.88
C TYR A 391 -26.64 -34.77 -26.74
N GLU A 392 -26.61 -36.10 -26.82
CA GLU A 392 -27.80 -36.90 -26.52
C GLU A 392 -28.14 -36.81 -25.03
N ARG A 393 -29.45 -36.74 -24.74
CA ARG A 393 -29.99 -36.42 -23.43
C ARG A 393 -30.89 -37.55 -22.95
N GLU A 394 -30.30 -38.58 -22.36
CA GLU A 394 -31.05 -39.66 -21.72
C GLU A 394 -31.47 -39.27 -20.28
N GLN A 395 -32.57 -39.89 -19.83
CA GLN A 395 -33.29 -39.55 -18.60
C GLN A 395 -32.76 -40.33 -17.38
N PRO A 396 -33.01 -39.86 -16.14
CA PRO A 396 -32.42 -40.46 -14.94
C PRO A 396 -33.13 -41.76 -14.52
N SER A 397 -32.35 -42.69 -13.96
CA SER A 397 -32.84 -43.86 -13.22
C SER A 397 -31.99 -44.11 -11.96
N GLU A 398 -32.60 -44.73 -10.95
CA GLU A 398 -32.11 -44.80 -9.56
C GLU A 398 -30.90 -45.74 -9.35
N PRO A 399 -30.09 -45.56 -8.29
CA PRO A 399 -28.87 -46.32 -8.07
C PRO A 399 -29.08 -47.62 -7.25
N ALA A 400 -28.39 -48.68 -7.67
CA ALA A 400 -28.15 -49.88 -6.85
C ALA A 400 -26.72 -50.44 -7.13
N PRO A 401 -26.09 -51.16 -6.18
CA PRO A 401 -24.62 -51.12 -6.06
C PRO A 401 -23.88 -52.42 -6.42
N SER A 402 -22.58 -52.32 -6.76
CA SER A 402 -21.49 -53.21 -6.27
C SER A 402 -20.14 -52.98 -6.98
N SER A 403 -19.04 -53.24 -6.26
CA SER A 403 -17.68 -53.71 -6.70
C SER A 403 -17.11 -53.30 -8.09
N GLY A 404 -15.86 -52.89 -8.25
CA GLY A 404 -14.67 -52.98 -7.38
C GLY A 404 -13.40 -53.21 -8.24
N LEU A 405 -12.23 -53.45 -7.60
CA LEU A 405 -10.88 -53.63 -8.21
C LEU A 405 -10.34 -52.36 -8.92
N PHE A 406 -9.08 -51.95 -8.78
CA PHE A 406 -7.79 -52.63 -8.53
C PHE A 406 -7.09 -52.02 -7.28
N THR A 407 -6.47 -52.72 -6.32
CA THR A 407 -5.15 -53.44 -6.34
C THR A 407 -4.02 -52.69 -7.05
N SER A 408 -2.81 -52.46 -6.54
CA SER A 408 -2.07 -52.89 -5.34
C SER A 408 -0.76 -52.08 -5.33
N SER A 409 -0.09 -51.81 -4.21
CA SER A 409 0.95 -52.73 -3.70
C SER A 409 1.61 -52.20 -2.42
N ASP A 410 2.05 -53.12 -1.57
CA ASP A 410 2.72 -52.88 -0.29
C ASP A 410 4.12 -52.25 -0.41
N ARG A 411 4.52 -51.51 0.64
CA ARG A 411 5.86 -51.62 1.25
C ARG A 411 5.81 -51.30 2.75
N PHE A 412 6.63 -52.03 3.53
CA PHE A 412 6.90 -51.87 4.97
C PHE A 412 5.87 -52.38 6.00
N ARG A 413 5.70 -53.71 5.99
CA ARG A 413 5.83 -54.56 7.20
C ARG A 413 7.34 -54.81 7.45
N ARG A 414 7.89 -55.15 8.63
CA ARG A 414 7.37 -55.55 9.95
C ARG A 414 8.56 -55.63 10.94
N GLU A 415 8.33 -55.40 12.23
CA GLU A 415 8.78 -56.24 13.37
C GLU A 415 7.99 -55.73 14.60
N GLU A 416 7.09 -56.54 15.21
CA GLU A 416 7.36 -57.45 16.36
C GLU A 416 7.72 -56.65 17.64
N ARG A 417 7.22 -56.83 18.86
CA ARG A 417 6.37 -57.83 19.58
C ARG A 417 5.89 -57.18 20.90
N GLU A 418 4.93 -57.64 21.71
CA GLU A 418 3.81 -58.61 21.64
C GLU A 418 2.84 -58.28 22.82
N GLY A 419 1.65 -58.90 22.95
CA GLY A 419 0.82 -58.80 24.18
C GLY A 419 -0.68 -58.62 23.98
N ARG A 420 -1.47 -59.63 24.40
CA ARG A 420 -2.92 -59.52 24.61
C ARG A 420 -3.19 -58.92 26.00
N ASP A 421 -4.37 -58.32 26.20
CA ASP A 421 -5.44 -59.00 26.94
C ASP A 421 -6.78 -58.27 26.83
N ASP A 422 -7.87 -59.05 26.85
CA ASP A 422 -9.23 -58.55 27.03
C ASP A 422 -9.35 -57.84 28.38
N TYR A 423 -10.24 -56.84 28.49
CA TYR A 423 -11.36 -56.94 29.43
C TYR A 423 -12.48 -55.94 29.09
N ARG A 424 -13.65 -56.21 29.68
CA ARG A 424 -14.98 -55.80 29.23
C ARG A 424 -15.64 -54.95 30.33
N LEU A 425 -16.72 -54.26 29.96
CA LEU A 425 -17.83 -53.78 30.80
C LEU A 425 -17.76 -52.41 31.49
N SER A 426 -18.70 -51.57 31.04
CA SER A 426 -19.71 -50.86 31.86
C SER A 426 -19.39 -49.51 32.51
N ARG A 427 -20.14 -48.50 32.03
CA ARG A 427 -20.61 -47.36 32.84
C ARG A 427 -21.45 -47.84 34.03
N PRO A 428 -21.64 -46.96 35.03
CA PRO A 428 -22.99 -46.59 35.41
C PRO A 428 -23.25 -45.09 35.26
N ASP A 429 -24.52 -44.73 35.42
CA ASP A 429 -25.10 -43.41 35.18
C ASP A 429 -25.78 -42.89 36.48
N GLU A 430 -26.34 -41.68 36.39
CA GLU A 430 -27.46 -41.15 37.18
C GLU A 430 -27.29 -40.57 38.61
N ARG A 431 -27.96 -39.41 38.78
CA ARG A 431 -28.69 -38.85 39.97
C ARG A 431 -27.89 -38.16 41.09
N ARG A 432 -28.45 -37.16 41.82
CA ARG A 432 -29.46 -36.11 41.51
C ARG A 432 -29.60 -35.17 42.74
N SER A 433 -29.72 -33.86 42.52
CA SER A 433 -30.56 -32.88 43.26
C SER A 433 -30.33 -32.50 44.74
N ARG A 434 -30.49 -31.18 45.01
CA ARG A 434 -30.65 -30.45 46.31
C ARG A 434 -29.37 -30.35 47.17
N GLY A 435 -28.99 -29.22 47.77
CA GLY A 435 -29.59 -27.87 47.83
C GLY A 435 -30.11 -27.53 49.23
N PHE A 436 -29.39 -26.66 49.96
CA PHE A 436 -29.83 -25.84 51.11
C PHE A 436 -28.72 -24.82 51.47
N ASP A 437 -29.12 -23.67 51.99
CA ASP A 437 -28.26 -22.58 52.50
C ASP A 437 -27.75 -22.86 53.93
N ASP A 438 -26.58 -22.31 54.30
CA ASP A 438 -26.24 -21.92 55.69
C ASP A 438 -25.13 -20.85 55.71
N ASP A 439 -25.11 -20.02 56.76
CA ASP A 439 -24.23 -18.86 56.94
C ASP A 439 -22.86 -19.23 57.55
N GLY A 440 -21.88 -18.32 57.49
CA GLY A 440 -20.61 -18.47 58.23
C GLY A 440 -19.53 -17.44 57.87
N ASP A 441 -19.32 -16.46 58.74
CA ASP A 441 -18.18 -15.54 58.70
C ASP A 441 -16.84 -16.27 58.89
N ASP A 442 -15.76 -15.75 58.30
CA ASP A 442 -14.40 -15.89 58.83
C ASP A 442 -13.52 -14.70 58.39
N ASP A 443 -13.21 -13.81 59.34
CA ASP A 443 -12.34 -12.65 59.16
C ASP A 443 -10.88 -13.08 58.95
N LEU A 444 -10.25 -12.61 57.85
CA LEU A 444 -8.82 -12.79 57.62
C LEU A 444 -8.01 -11.60 58.17
N ASP A 445 -7.53 -11.77 59.40
CA ASP A 445 -6.70 -10.81 60.13
C ASP A 445 -5.36 -10.54 59.42
N VAL A 446 -5.07 -9.27 59.09
CA VAL A 446 -3.83 -8.86 58.39
C VAL A 446 -2.76 -8.44 59.42
N PRO A 447 -1.53 -8.99 59.37
CA PRO A 447 -0.50 -8.70 60.36
C PRO A 447 -0.12 -7.21 60.50
N SER A 448 0.13 -6.80 61.75
CA SER A 448 0.20 -5.42 62.23
C SER A 448 1.44 -4.59 61.83
N PHE A 449 2.17 -4.98 60.77
CA PHE A 449 3.25 -4.18 60.18
C PHE A 449 2.86 -3.46 58.88
N MET A 450 1.59 -3.61 58.44
CA MET A 450 1.05 -2.99 57.22
C MET A 450 -0.02 -1.91 57.51
N ARG A 451 0.11 -1.21 58.65
CA ARG A 451 -0.64 0.00 59.03
C ARG A 451 0.28 1.20 59.12
#